data_AF-A0A0Q7XHR5-F1
#
_entry.id   AF-A0A0Q7XHR5-F1
#
_cell.length_a   1.000
_cell.length_b   1.000
_cell.length_c   1.000
_cell.angle_alpha   90.00
_cell.angle_beta   90.00
_cell.angle_gamma   90.00
#
_symmetry.space_group_name_H-M   'P 1'
#
loop_
_entity.id
_entity.type
_entity.pdbx_description
1 polymer ?
#
loop_
_entity_poly.entity_id
_entity_poly.type
_entity_poly.pdbx_seq_one_letter_code
_entity_poly.pdbx_strand_id
1 'polypeptide(L)'
;MSSVTLAHGTNEIIGLTSSMNIHDQGWGGQDPAGNQVLIGLFANGANLFNVHVAGGLHSWTTQTFNIASDAAALKNLNLKLDTVDWGLNPIVKLQMFAAPIGYPGWQLHATNATFTVESAKVPEPASLALLALGLAGLAVARRRKA
;
A
#
# COMPACT_ATOMS: atom_id res chain seq x y z
N MET A 1 -12.27 -2.49 6.43
CA MET A 1 -11.09 -2.39 5.56
C MET A 1 -10.42 -1.05 5.78
N SER A 2 -9.10 -0.97 5.65
CA SER A 2 -8.35 0.29 5.79
C SER A 2 -7.34 0.41 4.66
N SER A 3 -7.16 1.61 4.11
CA SER A 3 -6.31 1.85 2.95
C SER A 3 -5.65 3.22 2.97
N VAL A 4 -4.54 3.33 2.27
CA VAL A 4 -3.79 4.57 2.04
C VAL A 4 -3.58 4.72 0.54
N THR A 5 -3.97 5.87 0.00
CA THR A 5 -3.63 6.26 -1.37
C THR A 5 -2.21 6.81 -1.37
N LEU A 6 -1.36 6.27 -2.22
CA LEU A 6 0.03 6.71 -2.34
C LEU A 6 0.10 8.04 -3.09
N ALA A 7 1.07 8.87 -2.71
CA ALA A 7 1.37 10.08 -3.46
C ALA A 7 1.88 9.70 -4.86
N HIS A 8 1.55 10.52 -5.86
CA HIS A 8 2.00 10.29 -7.22
C HIS A 8 3.53 10.24 -7.29
N GLY A 9 4.07 9.21 -7.96
CA GLY A 9 5.52 9.02 -8.09
C GLY A 9 6.20 8.49 -6.83
N THR A 10 5.44 7.90 -5.88
CA THR A 10 6.05 7.15 -4.77
C THR A 10 6.88 6.00 -5.33
N ASN A 11 8.17 5.99 -5.06
CA ASN A 11 9.11 5.00 -5.59
C ASN A 11 9.50 3.93 -4.55
N GLU A 12 9.36 4.21 -3.27
CA GLU A 12 9.79 3.28 -2.23
C GLU A 12 8.89 3.37 -0.99
N ILE A 13 8.48 2.21 -0.51
CA ILE A 13 7.88 2.01 0.81
C ILE A 13 8.99 1.56 1.76
N ILE A 14 9.13 2.27 2.87
CA ILE A 14 10.14 2.00 3.91
C ILE A 14 9.52 1.35 5.14
N GLY A 15 8.21 1.50 5.32
CA GLY A 15 7.49 0.94 6.47
C GLY A 15 6.00 0.77 6.17
N LEU A 16 5.42 -0.27 6.76
CA LEU A 16 3.99 -0.52 6.73
C LEU A 16 3.63 -1.27 8.00
N THR A 17 2.71 -0.69 8.76
CA THR A 17 2.13 -1.33 9.93
C THR A 17 0.62 -1.36 9.78
N SER A 18 0.02 -2.49 10.15
CA SER A 18 -1.42 -2.65 10.14
C SER A 18 -1.92 -3.40 11.36
N SER A 19 -3.18 -3.16 11.69
CA SER A 19 -3.91 -3.92 12.71
C SER A 19 -5.38 -4.04 12.33
N MET A 20 -6.01 -5.18 12.59
CA MET A 20 -7.45 -5.40 12.38
C MET A 20 -7.95 -6.50 13.30
N ASN A 21 -9.15 -6.32 13.80
CA ASN A 21 -9.85 -7.37 14.53
C ASN A 21 -10.59 -8.25 13.54
N ILE A 22 -10.35 -9.56 13.61
CA ILE A 22 -11.03 -10.52 12.76
C ILE A 22 -11.78 -11.58 13.57
N HIS A 23 -12.82 -12.12 12.96
CA HIS A 23 -13.54 -13.27 13.46
C HIS A 23 -14.13 -14.07 12.31
N ASP A 24 -13.78 -15.35 12.23
CA ASP A 24 -14.38 -16.29 11.30
C ASP A 24 -15.68 -16.84 11.92
N GLN A 25 -16.80 -16.66 11.23
CA GLN A 25 -18.13 -17.21 11.57
C GLN A 25 -18.61 -18.22 10.52
N GLY A 26 -17.72 -18.67 9.63
CA GLY A 26 -18.06 -19.60 8.56
C GLY A 26 -18.57 -20.94 9.07
N TRP A 27 -19.48 -21.55 8.32
CA TRP A 27 -20.10 -22.85 8.65
C TRP A 27 -19.13 -24.04 8.51
N GLY A 28 -17.95 -23.83 7.93
CA GLY A 28 -17.04 -24.88 7.45
C GLY A 28 -15.76 -25.00 8.25
N GLY A 29 -15.83 -25.10 9.59
CA GLY A 29 -14.64 -25.22 10.43
C GLY A 29 -13.71 -23.99 10.35
N GLN A 30 -12.73 -23.90 11.24
CA GLN A 30 -11.70 -22.88 11.11
C GLN A 30 -10.83 -23.24 9.90
N ASP A 31 -10.87 -22.44 8.83
CA ASP A 31 -9.94 -22.60 7.70
C ASP A 31 -9.03 -21.37 7.58
N PRO A 32 -7.85 -21.40 8.23
CA PRO A 32 -6.86 -20.33 8.16
C PRO A 32 -6.27 -20.14 6.76
N ALA A 33 -6.33 -21.17 5.91
CA ALA A 33 -5.78 -21.12 4.56
C ALA A 33 -6.76 -20.50 3.57
N GLY A 34 -8.05 -20.48 3.90
CA GLY A 34 -9.06 -19.98 3.00
C GLY A 34 -9.67 -18.64 3.42
N ASN A 35 -9.93 -18.43 4.71
CA ASN A 35 -10.28 -17.10 5.21
C ASN A 35 -8.98 -16.39 5.55
N GLN A 36 -8.65 -15.31 4.84
CA GLN A 36 -7.36 -14.66 5.01
C GLN A 36 -7.51 -13.16 5.18
N VAL A 37 -6.58 -12.58 5.94
CA VAL A 37 -6.29 -11.16 5.93
C VAL A 37 -5.07 -10.96 5.05
N LEU A 38 -5.22 -10.07 4.08
CA LEU A 38 -4.20 -9.74 3.10
C LEU A 38 -3.93 -8.25 3.13
N ILE A 39 -2.69 -7.89 2.86
CA ILE A 39 -2.32 -6.54 2.44
C ILE A 39 -1.99 -6.59 0.97
N GLY A 40 -2.60 -5.71 0.19
CA GLY A 40 -2.38 -5.65 -1.24
C GLY A 40 -2.02 -4.26 -1.75
N LEU A 41 -1.23 -4.25 -2.84
CA LEU A 41 -0.99 -3.07 -3.67
C LEU A 41 -1.94 -3.11 -4.85
N PHE A 42 -2.69 -2.03 -5.03
CA PHE A 42 -3.68 -1.88 -6.09
C PHE A 42 -3.35 -0.67 -6.96
N ALA A 43 -3.33 -0.86 -8.28
CA ALA A 43 -3.20 0.22 -9.25
C ALA A 43 -4.49 0.29 -10.07
N ASN A 44 -5.21 1.41 -9.95
CA ASN A 44 -6.53 1.64 -10.56
C ASN A 44 -7.54 0.48 -10.35
N GLY A 45 -7.46 -0.17 -9.18
CA GLY A 45 -8.30 -1.32 -8.81
C GLY A 45 -7.73 -2.70 -9.19
N ALA A 46 -6.71 -2.77 -10.04
CA ALA A 46 -6.01 -4.03 -10.33
C ALA A 46 -5.04 -4.38 -9.20
N ASN A 47 -5.08 -5.63 -8.73
CA ASN A 47 -4.18 -6.13 -7.70
C ASN A 47 -2.80 -6.48 -8.31
N LEU A 48 -1.73 -5.89 -7.78
CA LEU A 48 -0.35 -6.10 -8.24
C LEU A 48 0.50 -6.96 -7.30
N PHE A 49 0.12 -7.00 -6.03
CA PHE A 49 0.86 -7.66 -4.96
C PHE A 49 -0.09 -7.97 -3.81
N ASN A 50 0.11 -9.14 -3.18
CA ASN A 50 -0.48 -9.46 -1.90
C ASN A 50 0.58 -10.06 -0.98
N VAL A 51 0.50 -9.71 0.30
CA VAL A 51 1.17 -10.43 1.38
C VAL A 51 0.12 -10.98 2.34
N HIS A 52 0.34 -12.22 2.77
CA HIS A 52 -0.49 -12.85 3.77
C HIS A 52 -0.16 -12.29 5.16
N VAL A 53 -1.18 -11.83 5.86
CA VAL A 53 -1.05 -11.32 7.24
C VAL A 53 -1.41 -12.41 8.23
N ALA A 54 -2.59 -13.00 8.07
CA ALA A 54 -3.14 -13.98 8.99
C ALA A 54 -4.28 -14.78 8.35
N GLY A 55 -4.51 -15.98 8.85
CA GLY A 55 -5.72 -16.75 8.58
C GLY A 55 -6.89 -16.37 9.48
N GLY A 56 -8.09 -16.80 9.10
CA GLY A 56 -9.32 -16.68 9.87
C GLY A 56 -9.25 -17.50 11.15
N LEU A 57 -9.63 -16.87 12.27
CA LEU A 57 -9.70 -17.51 13.57
C LEU A 57 -11.15 -17.45 14.07
N HIS A 58 -11.64 -18.55 14.66
CA HIS A 58 -12.99 -18.67 15.26
C HIS A 58 -13.14 -17.92 16.60
N SER A 59 -12.26 -16.97 16.87
CA SER A 59 -12.30 -16.11 18.05
C SER A 59 -11.88 -14.71 17.67
N TRP A 60 -12.51 -13.69 18.28
CA TRP A 60 -12.17 -12.31 18.02
C TRP A 60 -10.71 -12.07 18.38
N THR A 61 -9.89 -11.88 17.35
CA THR A 61 -8.45 -11.73 17.51
C THR A 61 -7.97 -10.51 16.75
N THR A 62 -7.10 -9.74 17.38
CA THR A 62 -6.40 -8.64 16.72
C THR A 62 -5.20 -9.20 15.97
N GLN A 63 -5.21 -9.05 14.65
CA GLN A 63 -4.09 -9.37 13.80
C GLN A 63 -3.30 -8.11 13.53
N THR A 64 -1.98 -8.19 13.73
CA THR A 64 -1.07 -7.10 13.45
C THR A 64 -0.03 -7.56 12.45
N PHE A 65 0.37 -6.67 11.55
CA PHE A 65 1.42 -6.95 10.58
C PHE A 65 2.37 -5.76 10.52
N ASN A 66 3.66 -6.07 10.51
CA ASN A 66 4.70 -5.09 10.27
C ASN A 66 5.58 -5.60 9.11
N ILE A 67 5.51 -4.93 7.96
CA ILE A 67 6.28 -5.36 6.78
C ILE A 67 7.79 -5.28 7.02
N ALA A 68 8.26 -4.46 7.95
CA ALA A 68 9.68 -4.36 8.29
C ALA A 68 10.22 -5.65 8.92
N SER A 69 9.33 -6.49 9.49
CA SER A 69 9.69 -7.83 9.97
C SER A 69 9.73 -8.90 8.86
N ASP A 70 9.25 -8.57 7.65
CA ASP A 70 9.28 -9.44 6.48
C ASP A 70 10.01 -8.75 5.32
N ALA A 71 11.34 -8.88 5.33
CA ALA A 71 12.22 -8.27 4.33
C ALA A 71 11.91 -8.76 2.91
N ALA A 72 11.40 -9.99 2.74
CA ALA A 72 11.04 -10.52 1.43
C ALA A 72 9.76 -9.86 0.91
N ALA A 73 8.74 -9.71 1.76
CA ALA A 73 7.51 -8.98 1.40
C ALA A 73 7.79 -7.51 1.09
N LEU A 74 8.61 -6.83 1.89
CA LEU A 74 8.98 -5.42 1.65
C LEU A 74 9.69 -5.26 0.30
N LYS A 75 10.68 -6.11 0.03
CA LYS A 75 11.40 -6.10 -1.25
C LYS A 75 10.46 -6.34 -2.43
N ASN A 76 9.59 -7.35 -2.34
CA ASN A 76 8.66 -7.68 -3.42
C ASN A 76 7.61 -6.59 -3.62
N LEU A 77 7.15 -5.94 -2.55
CA LEU A 77 6.25 -4.79 -2.64
C LEU A 77 6.89 -3.65 -3.44
N ASN A 78 8.13 -3.26 -3.09
CA ASN A 78 8.84 -2.20 -3.79
C ASN A 78 9.12 -2.55 -5.25
N LEU A 79 9.52 -3.80 -5.53
CA LEU A 79 9.67 -4.27 -6.92
C LEU A 79 8.37 -4.17 -7.73
N LYS A 80 7.21 -4.38 -7.10
CA LYS A 80 5.91 -4.20 -7.78
C LYS A 80 5.53 -2.75 -7.94
N LEU A 81 5.86 -1.90 -6.96
CA LEU A 81 5.65 -0.46 -7.05
C LEU A 81 6.47 0.16 -8.19
N ASP A 82 7.70 -0.30 -8.41
CA ASP A 82 8.57 0.16 -9.52
C ASP A 82 8.00 -0.14 -10.91
N THR A 83 7.15 -1.17 -11.02
CA THR A 83 6.48 -1.51 -12.29
C THR A 83 5.26 -0.65 -12.59
N VAL A 84 4.81 0.18 -11.64
CA VAL A 84 3.62 1.00 -11.81
C VAL A 84 3.92 2.17 -12.74
N ASP A 85 3.23 2.19 -13.89
CA ASP A 85 3.12 3.39 -14.70
C ASP A 85 2.12 4.36 -14.05
N TRP A 86 2.66 5.39 -13.39
CA TRP A 86 1.89 6.44 -12.71
C TRP A 86 1.12 7.38 -13.67
N GLY A 87 1.43 7.37 -14.97
CA GLY A 87 0.67 8.09 -15.98
C GLY A 87 -0.63 7.35 -16.34
N LEU A 88 -0.57 6.02 -16.41
CA LEU A 88 -1.72 5.16 -16.67
C LEU A 88 -2.52 4.80 -15.42
N ASN A 89 -1.87 4.84 -14.25
CA ASN A 89 -2.46 4.47 -12.96
C ASN A 89 -2.40 5.66 -11.99
N PRO A 90 -3.30 6.65 -12.12
CA PRO A 90 -3.29 7.84 -11.28
C PRO A 90 -3.68 7.55 -9.83
N ILE A 91 -4.29 6.40 -9.57
CA ILE A 91 -4.73 5.97 -8.23
C ILE A 91 -4.00 4.67 -7.89
N VAL A 92 -3.01 4.78 -7.02
CA VAL A 92 -2.30 3.63 -6.44
C VAL A 92 -2.61 3.58 -4.96
N LYS A 93 -3.06 2.42 -4.47
CA LYS A 93 -3.51 2.23 -3.09
C LYS A 93 -2.83 1.03 -2.47
N LEU A 94 -2.41 1.20 -1.24
CA LEU A 94 -2.10 0.09 -0.34
C LEU A 94 -3.30 -0.13 0.57
N GLN A 95 -3.76 -1.37 0.68
CA GLN A 95 -4.96 -1.68 1.42
C GLN A 95 -4.82 -2.98 2.20
N MET A 96 -5.32 -2.98 3.42
CA MET A 96 -5.59 -4.20 4.16
C MET A 96 -7.06 -4.60 4.06
N PHE A 97 -7.29 -5.86 3.71
CA PHE A 97 -8.62 -6.41 3.48
C PHE A 97 -8.74 -7.86 3.96
N ALA A 98 -9.96 -8.22 4.32
CA ALA A 98 -10.36 -9.58 4.61
C ALA A 98 -10.85 -10.22 3.31
N ALA A 99 -10.38 -11.42 3.02
CA ALA A 99 -10.68 -12.18 1.82
C ALA A 99 -11.13 -13.59 2.22
N PRO A 100 -12.44 -13.89 2.16
CA PRO A 100 -12.92 -15.26 2.25
C PRO A 100 -12.71 -15.97 0.89
N ILE A 101 -11.72 -16.84 0.80
CA ILE A 101 -11.26 -17.49 -0.44
C ILE A 101 -11.41 -19.01 -0.32
N GLY A 102 -12.50 -19.59 -0.81
CA GLY A 102 -12.56 -21.05 -0.92
C GLY A 102 -13.96 -21.62 -1.06
N TYR A 103 -14.82 -21.41 -0.06
CA TYR A 103 -16.14 -22.05 -0.04
C TYR A 103 -17.28 -21.06 0.15
N PRO A 104 -18.38 -21.17 -0.63
CA PRO A 104 -19.62 -20.46 -0.35
C PRO A 104 -20.13 -20.75 1.07
N GLY A 105 -20.37 -19.71 1.87
CA GLY A 105 -20.82 -19.85 3.26
C GLY A 105 -19.75 -19.54 4.32
N TRP A 106 -18.51 -19.27 3.91
CA TRP A 106 -17.54 -18.65 4.79
C TRP A 106 -17.85 -17.19 5.07
N GLN A 107 -17.65 -16.79 6.33
CA GLN A 107 -17.93 -15.44 6.80
C GLN A 107 -16.76 -14.94 7.62
N LEU A 108 -15.93 -14.09 7.01
CA LEU A 108 -14.85 -13.42 7.72
C LEU A 108 -15.30 -12.00 8.09
N HIS A 109 -15.49 -11.77 9.38
CA HIS A 109 -15.81 -10.45 9.91
C HIS A 109 -14.52 -9.70 10.23
N ALA A 110 -14.47 -8.43 9.85
CA ALA A 110 -13.30 -7.57 10.01
C ALA A 110 -13.71 -6.19 10.52
N THR A 111 -13.19 -5.81 11.69
CA THR A 111 -13.49 -4.54 12.36
C THR A 111 -12.20 -3.85 12.84
N ASN A 112 -12.29 -2.57 13.20
CA ASN A 112 -11.22 -1.79 13.81
C ASN A 112 -9.88 -1.84 13.03
N ALA A 113 -9.96 -1.68 11.70
CA ALA A 113 -8.79 -1.73 10.85
C ALA A 113 -7.99 -0.42 10.90
N THR A 114 -6.72 -0.50 11.31
CA THR A 114 -5.74 0.58 11.22
C THR A 114 -4.66 0.19 10.21
N PHE A 115 -4.17 1.17 9.46
CA PHE A 115 -3.21 0.94 8.40
C PHE A 115 -2.37 2.20 8.22
N THR A 116 -1.06 2.06 8.33
CA THR A 116 -0.11 3.17 8.24
C THR A 116 1.02 2.76 7.31
N VAL A 117 1.36 3.67 6.41
CA VAL A 117 2.41 3.48 5.40
C VAL A 117 3.41 4.62 5.54
N GLU A 118 4.67 4.25 5.53
CA GLU A 118 5.80 5.16 5.46
C GLU A 118 6.49 4.95 4.12
N SER A 119 6.64 6.03 3.35
CA SER A 119 7.30 6.02 2.05
C SER A 119 8.51 6.95 2.06
N ALA A 120 9.53 6.60 1.27
CA ALA A 120 10.64 7.51 1.04
C ALA A 120 10.17 8.75 0.26
N LYS A 121 10.96 9.81 0.33
CA LYS A 121 10.67 11.13 -0.25
C LYS A 121 10.41 10.99 -1.76
N VAL A 122 9.23 11.41 -2.21
CA VAL A 122 8.89 11.56 -3.63
C VAL A 122 9.93 12.46 -4.29
N PRO A 123 10.57 12.05 -5.41
CA PRO A 123 11.46 12.94 -6.16
C PRO A 123 10.71 14.23 -6.50
N GLU A 124 11.29 15.38 -6.13
CA GLU A 124 10.61 16.67 -6.30
C GLU A 124 10.11 16.82 -7.74
N PRO A 125 8.87 17.30 -7.96
CA PRO A 125 8.34 17.44 -9.30
C PRO A 125 9.27 18.35 -10.12
N ALA A 126 9.53 17.96 -11.38
CA ALA A 126 10.41 18.68 -12.30
C ALA A 126 10.07 20.19 -12.43
N SER A 127 8.86 20.59 -12.02
CA SER A 127 8.42 21.97 -11.84
C SER A 127 9.35 22.80 -10.94
N LEU A 128 9.90 22.24 -9.87
CA LEU A 128 10.84 22.95 -8.98
C LEU A 128 12.21 23.16 -9.65
N ALA A 129 12.69 22.15 -10.38
CA ALA A 129 13.91 22.27 -11.19
C ALA A 129 13.73 23.31 -12.31
N LEU A 130 12.59 23.30 -12.99
CA LEU A 130 12.23 24.30 -14.01
C LEU A 130 12.08 25.70 -13.43
N LEU A 131 11.50 25.84 -12.24
CA LEU A 131 11.38 27.12 -11.55
C LEU A 131 12.78 27.66 -11.17
N ALA A 132 13.65 26.81 -10.63
CA ALA A 132 15.02 27.19 -10.28
C ALA A 132 15.83 27.59 -11.53
N LEU A 133 15.72 26.84 -12.62
CA LEU A 133 16.34 27.18 -13.90
C LEU A 133 15.78 28.48 -14.49
N GLY A 134 14.46 28.68 -14.41
CA GLY A 134 13.81 29.91 -14.86
C GLY A 134 14.29 31.14 -14.09
N LEU A 135 14.40 31.04 -12.76
CA LEU A 135 14.93 32.11 -11.91
C LEU A 135 16.42 32.38 -12.18
N ALA A 136 17.23 31.34 -12.38
CA ALA A 136 18.64 31.48 -12.73
C ALA A 136 18.81 32.19 -14.09
N GLY A 137 18.02 31.79 -15.10
CA GLY A 137 17.99 32.45 -16.40
C GLY A 137 17.60 33.93 -16.31
N LEU A 138 16.62 34.26 -15.47
CA LEU A 138 16.18 35.65 -15.25
C LEU A 138 17.26 36.50 -14.56
N ALA A 139 17.98 35.93 -13.59
CA ALA A 139 19.08 36.62 -12.90
C ALA A 139 20.26 36.91 -13.84
N VAL A 140 20.62 35.96 -14.73
CA VAL A 140 21.65 36.17 -15.76
C VAL A 140 21.21 37.23 -16.77
N ALA A 141 19.96 37.20 -17.21
CA ALA A 141 19.42 38.20 -18.13
C ALA A 141 19.44 39.61 -17.52
N ARG A 142 19.14 39.75 -16.22
CA ARG A 142 19.22 41.02 -15.50
C ARG A 142 20.65 41.57 -15.40
N ARG A 143 21.65 40.70 -15.19
CA ARG A 143 23.06 41.10 -15.16
C ARG A 143 23.62 41.54 -16.52
N ARG A 144 23.00 41.14 -17.63
CA ARG A 144 23.43 41.58 -18.98
C ARG A 144 22.82 42.91 -19.42
N LYS A 145 21.81 43.41 -18.69
CA LYS A 145 21.12 44.68 -18.97
C LYS A 145 21.52 45.83 -18.03
N ALA A 146 22.26 45.54 -16.96
CA ALA A 146 22.91 46.54 -16.09
C ALA A 146 24.37 46.68 -16.53
#